data_AF-A0A6F7WHJ5-F1
#
_entry.id   AF-A0A6F7WHJ5-F1
#
_cell.length_a   1.000
_cell.length_b   1.000
_cell.length_c   1.000
_cell.angle_alpha   90.00
_cell.angle_beta   90.00
_cell.angle_gamma   90.00
#
_symmetry.space_group_name_H-M   'P 1'
#
loop_
_entity.id
_entity.type
_entity.pdbx_description
1 polymer ?
#
loop_
_entity_poly.entity_id
_entity_poly.type
_entity_poly.pdbx_seq_one_letter_code
_entity_poly.pdbx_strand_id
1 'polypeptide(L)'
;GRPAARSAGDRIATLYAQAERATERYNAARTRTQVLRREVDRIQDRVARGQGRVNRMRVALGALAGGQYRTGGIDPGLALLLSGDPAQYLDRAATLERITSRQAAQLRVVQSAQRTLRQERAEAAAKLGKLEHSRRVVARHKRAVQHRLATARRLVNALPPRERESYA
;
A
#
# COMPACT_ATOMS: atom_id res chain seq x y z
N GLY A 1 -20.25 48.88 -26.88
CA GLY A 1 -20.94 48.49 -28.13
C GLY A 1 -21.29 47.00 -28.09
N ARG A 2 -22.46 46.63 -28.64
CA ARG A 2 -22.97 45.22 -28.75
C ARG A 2 -21.93 44.15 -29.14
N PRO A 3 -20.93 44.38 -30.02
CA PRO A 3 -19.91 43.37 -30.33
C PRO A 3 -19.00 43.01 -29.13
N ALA A 4 -18.67 43.97 -28.27
CA ALA A 4 -17.84 43.70 -27.07
C ALA A 4 -18.59 42.85 -26.05
N ALA A 5 -19.89 43.12 -25.84
CA ALA A 5 -20.78 42.35 -24.97
C ALA A 5 -20.94 40.88 -25.43
N ARG A 6 -21.15 40.67 -26.74
CA ARG A 6 -21.24 39.32 -27.33
C ARG A 6 -19.95 38.53 -27.10
N SER A 7 -18.78 39.17 -27.28
CA SER A 7 -17.49 38.55 -27.02
C SER A 7 -17.24 38.21 -25.53
N ALA A 8 -17.83 38.98 -24.60
CA ALA A 8 -17.73 38.72 -23.17
C ALA A 8 -18.61 37.53 -22.77
N GLY A 9 -19.82 37.43 -23.33
CA GLY A 9 -20.72 36.29 -23.13
C GLY A 9 -20.11 34.97 -23.62
N ASP A 10 -19.49 34.96 -24.81
CA ASP A 10 -18.83 33.77 -25.36
C ASP A 10 -17.66 33.30 -24.49
N ARG A 11 -16.89 34.24 -23.92
CA ARG A 11 -15.81 33.94 -22.97
C ARG A 11 -16.33 33.35 -21.67
N ILE A 12 -17.43 33.88 -21.12
CA ILE A 12 -18.08 33.35 -19.91
C ILE A 12 -18.60 31.92 -20.16
N ALA A 13 -19.32 31.71 -21.26
CA ALA A 13 -19.81 30.39 -21.65
C ALA A 13 -18.66 29.37 -21.80
N THR A 14 -17.56 29.79 -22.44
CA THR A 14 -16.35 28.98 -22.57
C THR A 14 -15.75 28.62 -21.21
N LEU A 15 -15.68 29.55 -20.27
CA LEU A 15 -15.16 29.30 -18.92
C LEU A 15 -16.03 28.31 -18.15
N TYR A 16 -17.36 28.41 -18.24
CA TYR A 16 -18.28 27.44 -17.63
C TYR A 16 -18.11 26.04 -18.23
N ALA A 17 -18.09 25.91 -19.55
CA ALA A 17 -17.87 24.62 -20.21
C ALA A 17 -16.49 24.01 -19.88
N GLN A 18 -15.47 24.84 -19.66
CA GLN A 18 -14.18 24.34 -19.18
C GLN A 18 -14.20 23.97 -17.69
N ALA A 19 -14.95 24.68 -16.85
CA ALA A 19 -15.12 24.35 -15.43
C ALA A 19 -15.88 23.03 -15.24
N GLU A 20 -16.89 22.77 -16.07
CA GLU A 20 -17.63 21.51 -16.10
C GLU A 20 -16.72 20.34 -16.44
N ARG A 21 -15.98 20.41 -17.56
CA ARG A 21 -14.97 19.40 -17.92
C ARG A 21 -13.90 19.20 -16.84
N ALA A 22 -13.48 20.26 -16.16
CA ALA A 22 -12.55 20.16 -15.04
C ALA A 22 -13.18 19.48 -13.81
N THR A 23 -14.49 19.66 -13.60
CA THR A 23 -15.27 19.04 -12.53
C THR A 23 -15.43 17.54 -12.77
N GLU A 24 -15.72 17.13 -13.99
CA GLU A 24 -15.76 15.71 -14.38
C GLU A 24 -14.41 15.02 -14.10
N ARG A 25 -13.30 15.64 -14.53
CA ARG A 25 -11.94 15.14 -14.26
C ARG A 25 -11.61 15.10 -12.77
N TYR A 26 -12.07 16.09 -12.00
CA TYR A 26 -11.95 16.10 -10.55
C TYR A 26 -12.71 14.92 -9.92
N ASN A 27 -13.96 14.70 -10.33
CA ASN A 27 -14.80 13.62 -9.81
C ASN A 27 -14.19 12.25 -10.14
N ALA A 28 -13.75 12.04 -11.38
CA ALA A 28 -13.06 10.81 -11.78
C ALA A 28 -11.79 10.55 -10.96
N ALA A 29 -10.95 11.58 -10.76
CA ALA A 29 -9.75 11.47 -9.93
C ALA A 29 -10.06 11.21 -8.46
N ARG A 30 -11.15 11.80 -7.94
CA ARG A 30 -11.62 11.59 -6.56
C ARG A 30 -12.08 10.15 -6.37
N THR A 31 -12.88 9.60 -7.27
CA THR A 31 -13.32 8.20 -7.25
C THR A 31 -12.13 7.25 -7.27
N ARG A 32 -11.16 7.48 -8.19
CA ARG A 32 -9.92 6.69 -8.24
C ARG A 32 -9.13 6.77 -6.94
N THR A 33 -9.04 7.95 -6.33
CA THR A 33 -8.35 8.15 -5.03
C THR A 33 -9.03 7.36 -3.91
N GLN A 34 -10.36 7.27 -3.90
CA GLN A 34 -11.10 6.47 -2.90
C GLN A 34 -10.86 4.97 -3.07
N VAL A 35 -10.79 4.47 -4.32
CA VAL A 35 -10.43 3.08 -4.61
C VAL A 35 -9.02 2.79 -4.11
N LEU A 36 -8.04 3.64 -4.45
CA LEU A 36 -6.65 3.50 -4.03
C LEU A 36 -6.49 3.53 -2.51
N ARG A 37 -7.27 4.35 -1.78
CA ARG A 37 -7.29 4.34 -0.31
C ARG A 37 -7.66 2.95 0.22
N ARG A 38 -8.80 2.41 -0.22
CA ARG A 38 -9.24 1.07 0.22
C ARG A 38 -8.23 -0.02 -0.11
N GLU A 39 -7.57 0.07 -1.27
CA GLU A 39 -6.52 -0.87 -1.64
C GLU A 39 -5.28 -0.76 -0.74
N VAL A 40 -4.87 0.46 -0.38
CA VAL A 40 -3.78 0.72 0.56
C VAL A 40 -4.12 0.16 1.94
N ASP A 41 -5.32 0.40 2.45
CA ASP A 41 -5.75 -0.10 3.76
C ASP A 41 -5.68 -1.63 3.79
N ARG A 42 -6.22 -2.30 2.75
CA ARG A 42 -6.19 -3.76 2.63
C ARG A 42 -4.78 -4.35 2.56
N ILE A 43 -3.85 -3.73 1.83
CA ILE A 43 -2.47 -4.26 1.74
C ILE A 43 -1.70 -3.97 3.04
N GLN A 44 -1.92 -2.84 3.70
CA GLN A 44 -1.32 -2.53 5.00
C GLN A 44 -1.76 -3.55 6.06
N ASP A 45 -3.04 -3.91 6.08
CA ASP A 45 -3.57 -4.96 6.94
C ASP A 45 -2.92 -6.33 6.67
N ARG A 46 -2.71 -6.68 5.39
CA ARG A 46 -1.99 -7.92 5.01
C ARG A 46 -0.55 -7.89 5.51
N VAL A 47 0.17 -6.79 5.28
CA VAL A 47 1.54 -6.60 5.75
C VAL A 47 1.64 -6.73 7.28
N ALA A 48 0.70 -6.14 8.02
CA ALA A 48 0.66 -6.23 9.48
C ALA A 48 0.46 -7.68 9.95
N ARG A 49 -0.50 -8.40 9.36
CA ARG A 49 -0.71 -9.83 9.66
C ARG A 49 0.49 -10.69 9.27
N GLY A 50 1.09 -10.43 8.11
CA GLY A 50 2.29 -11.10 7.62
C GLY A 50 3.48 -10.92 8.56
N GLN A 51 3.70 -9.70 9.04
CA GLN A 51 4.73 -9.41 10.05
C GLN A 51 4.46 -10.15 11.36
N GLY A 52 3.21 -10.16 11.84
CA GLY A 52 2.82 -10.92 13.03
C GLY A 52 3.09 -12.42 12.89
N ARG A 53 2.80 -13.00 11.72
CA ARG A 53 3.10 -14.41 11.43
C ARG A 53 4.60 -14.69 11.44
N VAL A 54 5.40 -13.85 10.78
CA VAL A 54 6.87 -13.99 10.77
C VAL A 54 7.45 -13.88 12.18
N ASN A 55 6.95 -12.96 13.01
CA ASN A 55 7.40 -12.80 14.40
C ASN A 55 7.12 -14.06 15.23
N ARG A 56 5.89 -14.60 15.16
CA ARG A 56 5.55 -15.84 15.87
C ARG A 56 6.43 -17.02 15.46
N MET A 57 6.71 -17.14 14.16
CA MET A 57 7.61 -18.19 13.66
C MET A 57 9.05 -18.02 14.15
N ARG A 58 9.56 -16.78 14.20
CA ARG A 58 10.89 -16.49 14.74
C ARG A 58 11.00 -16.84 16.22
N VAL A 59 9.98 -16.54 17.02
CA VAL A 59 9.92 -16.93 18.44
C VAL A 59 9.92 -18.45 18.60
N ALA A 60 9.11 -19.16 17.82
CA ALA A 60 9.06 -20.63 17.87
C ALA A 60 10.41 -21.26 17.50
N LEU A 61 11.11 -20.75 16.47
CA LEU A 61 12.46 -21.20 16.11
C LEU A 61 13.49 -20.85 17.20
N GLY A 62 13.41 -19.66 17.80
CA GLY A 62 14.31 -19.25 18.89
C GLY A 62 14.20 -20.14 20.13
N ALA A 63 12.98 -20.58 20.46
CA ALA A 63 12.76 -21.52 21.57
C ALA A 63 13.43 -22.89 21.34
N LEU A 64 13.52 -23.35 20.08
CA LEU A 64 14.24 -24.57 19.72
C LEU A 64 15.77 -24.41 19.85
N ALA A 65 16.30 -23.26 19.45
CA ALA A 65 17.74 -22.95 19.59
C ALA A 65 18.17 -22.82 21.06
N GLY A 66 17.33 -22.22 21.91
CA GLY A 66 17.57 -22.10 23.34
C GLY A 66 17.50 -23.42 24.13
N GLY A 67 16.97 -24.49 23.53
CA GLY A 67 16.99 -25.84 24.10
C GLY A 67 18.35 -26.53 23.94
N GLN A 68 19.01 -26.34 22.80
CA GLN A 68 20.33 -26.90 22.49
C GLN A 68 21.46 -26.28 23.34
N TYR A 69 21.33 -25.03 23.76
CA TYR A 69 22.29 -24.38 24.67
C TYR A 69 22.17 -24.88 26.12
N ARG A 70 21.01 -25.39 26.52
CA ARG A 70 20.74 -25.89 27.89
C ARG A 70 21.19 -27.32 28.13
N THR A 71 21.49 -28.09 27.07
CA THR A 71 22.04 -29.45 27.18
C THR A 71 23.57 -29.48 27.38
N GLY A 72 24.18 -28.34 27.75
CA GLY A 72 25.58 -28.29 28.21
C GLY A 72 26.64 -28.15 27.12
N GLY A 73 26.27 -27.80 25.88
CA GLY A 73 27.24 -27.46 24.81
C GLY A 73 27.92 -28.65 24.14
N ILE A 74 27.58 -29.90 24.50
CA ILE A 74 28.00 -31.08 23.72
C ILE A 74 27.11 -31.18 22.49
N ASP A 75 27.72 -31.18 21.31
CA ASP A 75 27.03 -31.38 20.03
C ASP A 75 26.25 -32.71 20.06
N PRO A 76 24.96 -32.74 19.67
CA PRO A 76 24.17 -33.98 19.65
C PRO A 76 24.81 -35.11 18.83
N GLY A 77 25.58 -34.78 17.78
CA GLY A 77 26.36 -35.73 17.00
C GLY A 77 27.55 -36.31 17.78
N LEU A 78 28.21 -35.52 18.63
CA LEU A 78 29.25 -36.01 19.55
C LEU A 78 28.65 -36.92 20.64
N ALA A 79 27.47 -36.57 21.18
CA ALA A 79 26.78 -37.41 22.16
C ALA A 79 26.32 -38.76 21.57
N LEU A 80 26.01 -38.81 20.27
CA LEU A 80 25.72 -40.05 19.54
C LEU A 80 26.95 -40.95 19.44
N LEU A 81 28.12 -40.40 19.08
CA LEU A 81 29.37 -41.17 18.97
C LEU A 81 29.78 -41.84 20.29
N LEU A 82 29.35 -41.29 21.43
CA LEU A 82 29.63 -41.82 22.77
C LEU A 82 28.61 -42.85 23.26
N SER A 83 27.55 -43.16 22.52
CA SER A 83 26.59 -44.20 22.93
C SER A 83 27.18 -45.59 22.69
N GLY A 84 27.60 -46.28 23.75
CA GLY A 84 28.31 -47.57 23.67
C GLY A 84 27.52 -48.79 23.15
N ASP A 85 26.30 -48.61 22.63
CA ASP A 85 25.43 -49.67 22.10
C ASP A 85 24.99 -49.34 20.66
N PRO A 86 25.35 -50.17 19.65
CA PRO A 86 24.97 -49.94 18.25
C PRO A 86 23.46 -49.82 18.00
N ALA A 87 22.62 -50.53 18.75
CA ALA A 87 21.16 -50.44 18.58
C ALA A 87 20.62 -49.10 19.09
N GLN A 88 21.14 -48.62 20.22
CA GLN A 88 20.79 -47.30 20.78
C GLN A 88 21.32 -46.17 19.91
N TYR A 89 22.48 -46.34 19.29
CA TYR A 89 23.03 -45.37 18.35
C TYR A 89 22.08 -45.14 17.16
N LEU A 90 21.64 -46.22 16.50
CA LEU A 90 20.78 -46.13 15.32
C LEU A 90 19.42 -45.48 15.62
N ASP A 91 18.79 -45.82 16.75
CA ASP A 91 17.51 -45.21 17.16
C ASP A 91 17.64 -43.71 17.47
N ARG A 92 18.71 -43.32 18.18
CA ARG A 92 18.99 -41.91 18.47
C ARG A 92 19.37 -41.13 17.20
N ALA A 93 20.12 -41.73 16.28
CA ALA A 93 20.48 -41.13 15.00
C ALA A 93 19.25 -40.88 14.12
N ALA A 94 18.35 -41.87 14.00
CA ALA A 94 17.09 -41.72 13.27
C ALA A 94 16.19 -40.64 13.89
N THR A 95 16.16 -40.55 15.22
CA THR A 95 15.44 -39.48 15.93
C THR A 95 16.04 -38.10 15.65
N LEU A 96 17.36 -37.97 15.69
CA LEU A 96 18.06 -36.71 15.39
C LEU A 96 17.81 -36.27 13.94
N GLU A 97 17.93 -37.17 12.97
CA GLU A 97 17.67 -36.89 11.56
C GLU A 97 16.23 -36.39 11.32
N ARG A 98 15.25 -37.00 12.01
CA ARG A 98 13.86 -36.56 11.94
C ARG A 98 13.68 -35.15 12.53
N ILE A 99 14.38 -34.82 13.61
CA ILE A 99 14.34 -33.48 14.21
C ILE A 99 14.98 -32.45 13.29
N THR A 100 16.19 -32.71 12.78
CA THR A 100 16.91 -31.79 11.89
C THR A 100 16.13 -31.54 10.60
N SER A 101 15.53 -32.60 10.01
CA SER A 101 14.66 -32.48 8.85
C SER A 101 13.45 -31.59 9.10
N ARG A 102 12.80 -31.71 10.26
CA ARG A 102 11.68 -30.84 10.67
C ARG A 102 12.12 -29.39 10.86
N GLN A 103 13.27 -29.15 11.50
CA GLN A 103 13.83 -27.81 11.67
C GLN A 103 14.16 -27.16 10.31
N ALA A 104 14.78 -27.90 9.40
CA ALA A 104 15.06 -27.43 8.05
C ALA A 104 13.78 -27.09 7.27
N ALA A 105 12.71 -27.89 7.42
CA ALA A 105 11.41 -27.59 6.83
C ALA A 105 10.80 -26.31 7.42
N GLN A 106 10.85 -26.13 8.74
CA GLN A 106 10.36 -24.91 9.39
C GLN A 106 11.14 -23.66 8.95
N LEU A 107 12.47 -23.75 8.83
CA LEU A 107 13.30 -22.66 8.34
C LEU A 107 12.90 -22.24 6.91
N ARG A 108 12.67 -23.21 6.02
CA ARG A 108 12.17 -22.94 4.65
C ARG A 108 10.83 -22.22 4.66
N VAL A 109 9.91 -22.61 5.55
CA VAL A 109 8.62 -21.91 5.73
C VAL A 109 8.82 -20.47 6.17
N VAL A 110 9.73 -20.20 7.11
CA VAL A 110 10.03 -18.82 7.57
C VAL A 110 10.64 -17.98 6.46
N GLN A 111 11.61 -18.52 5.72
CA GLN A 111 12.22 -17.83 4.59
C GLN A 111 11.18 -17.48 3.52
N SER A 112 10.25 -18.41 3.25
CA SER A 112 9.13 -18.16 2.32
C SER A 112 8.22 -17.04 2.82
N ALA A 113 7.80 -17.10 4.10
CA ALA A 113 6.99 -16.06 4.73
C ALA A 113 7.65 -14.67 4.66
N GLN A 114 8.96 -14.59 4.87
CA GLN A 114 9.72 -13.35 4.77
C GLN A 114 9.78 -12.83 3.33
N ARG A 115 9.93 -13.70 2.32
CA ARG A 115 9.86 -13.29 0.91
C ARG A 115 8.49 -12.69 0.57
N THR A 116 7.41 -13.38 0.94
CA THR A 116 6.04 -12.87 0.74
C THR A 116 5.86 -11.52 1.42
N LEU A 117 6.28 -11.38 2.69
CA LEU A 117 6.14 -10.11 3.41
C LEU A 117 6.93 -8.97 2.75
N ARG A 118 8.12 -9.23 2.20
CA ARG A 118 8.88 -8.22 1.43
C ARG A 118 8.14 -7.81 0.17
N GLN A 119 7.55 -8.75 -0.54
CA GLN A 119 6.74 -8.47 -1.73
C GLN A 119 5.50 -7.62 -1.39
N GLU A 120 4.76 -7.98 -0.34
CA GLU A 120 3.59 -7.23 0.12
C GLU A 120 3.96 -5.81 0.54
N ARG A 121 5.11 -5.61 1.20
CA ARG A 121 5.63 -4.28 1.54
C ARG A 121 5.97 -3.44 0.31
N ALA A 122 6.61 -4.04 -0.69
CA ALA A 122 6.90 -3.36 -1.95
C ALA A 122 5.61 -2.96 -2.68
N GLU A 123 4.61 -3.84 -2.72
CA GLU A 123 3.30 -3.54 -3.28
C GLU A 123 2.59 -2.42 -2.51
N ALA A 124 2.64 -2.43 -1.18
CA ALA A 124 2.08 -1.38 -0.33
C ALA A 124 2.72 -0.02 -0.62
N ALA A 125 4.05 0.04 -0.72
CA ALA A 125 4.78 1.25 -1.06
C ALA A 125 4.38 1.79 -2.45
N ALA A 126 4.26 0.90 -3.45
CA ALA A 126 3.82 1.28 -4.78
C ALA A 126 2.38 1.83 -4.79
N LYS A 127 1.46 1.21 -4.05
CA LYS A 127 0.06 1.69 -3.92
C LYS A 127 -0.03 3.02 -3.19
N LEU A 128 0.78 3.23 -2.15
CA LEU A 128 0.90 4.52 -1.46
C LEU A 128 1.37 5.62 -2.41
N GLY A 129 2.41 5.36 -3.21
CA GLY A 129 2.88 6.32 -4.22
C GLY A 129 1.80 6.67 -5.26
N LYS A 130 1.03 5.68 -5.72
CA LYS A 130 -0.12 5.90 -6.61
C LYS A 130 -1.21 6.75 -5.93
N LEU A 131 -1.51 6.48 -4.66
CA LEU A 131 -2.49 7.23 -3.88
C LEU A 131 -2.08 8.71 -3.72
N GLU A 132 -0.82 8.97 -3.39
CA GLU A 132 -0.28 10.33 -3.28
C GLU A 132 -0.34 11.09 -4.60
N HIS A 133 0.06 10.43 -5.70
CA HIS A 133 -0.06 11.02 -7.03
C HIS A 133 -1.53 11.36 -7.34
N SER A 134 -2.46 10.44 -7.07
CA SER A 134 -3.89 10.66 -7.29
C SER A 134 -4.43 11.83 -6.46
N ARG A 135 -4.01 11.98 -5.19
CA ARG A 135 -4.35 13.13 -4.35
C ARG A 135 -3.86 14.46 -4.95
N ARG A 136 -2.64 14.50 -5.49
CA ARG A 136 -2.09 15.68 -6.18
C ARG A 136 -2.92 16.04 -7.43
N VAL A 137 -3.32 15.03 -8.21
CA VAL A 137 -4.18 15.19 -9.38
C VAL A 137 -5.54 15.78 -8.99
N VAL A 138 -6.18 15.24 -7.95
CA VAL A 138 -7.45 15.78 -7.40
C VAL A 138 -7.29 17.25 -7.00
N ALA A 139 -6.23 17.59 -6.26
CA ALA A 139 -5.98 18.97 -5.83
C ALA A 139 -5.79 19.92 -7.04
N ARG A 140 -5.06 19.49 -8.07
CA ARG A 140 -4.89 20.26 -9.31
C ARG A 140 -6.22 20.51 -10.02
N HIS A 141 -7.05 19.49 -10.19
CA HIS A 141 -8.35 19.65 -10.84
C HIS A 141 -9.29 20.54 -10.01
N LYS A 142 -9.29 20.42 -8.68
CA LYS A 142 -10.03 21.31 -7.79
C LYS A 142 -9.65 22.78 -8.01
N ARG A 143 -8.35 23.10 -8.01
CA ARG A 143 -7.85 24.46 -8.29
C ARG A 143 -8.26 24.95 -9.68
N ALA A 144 -8.19 24.07 -10.68
CA ALA A 144 -8.55 24.39 -12.05
C ALA A 144 -10.04 24.72 -12.22
N VAL A 145 -10.93 24.05 -11.48
CA VAL A 145 -12.37 24.37 -11.40
C VAL A 145 -12.55 25.73 -10.71
N GLN A 146 -11.99 25.91 -9.52
CA GLN A 146 -12.13 27.14 -8.73
C GLN A 146 -11.63 28.37 -9.49
N HIS A 147 -10.50 28.27 -10.18
CA HIS A 147 -9.95 29.36 -10.97
C HIS A 147 -10.88 29.76 -12.12
N ARG A 148 -11.41 28.80 -12.88
CA ARG A 148 -12.32 29.08 -14.01
C ARG A 148 -13.63 29.71 -13.56
N LEU A 149 -14.22 29.19 -12.48
CA LEU A 149 -15.43 29.75 -11.89
C LEU A 149 -15.20 31.16 -11.34
N ALA A 150 -14.07 31.41 -10.70
CA ALA A 150 -13.71 32.74 -10.22
C ALA A 150 -13.52 33.74 -11.37
N THR A 151 -12.86 33.33 -12.46
CA THR A 151 -12.68 34.16 -13.65
C THR A 151 -14.04 34.43 -14.34
N ALA A 152 -14.90 33.43 -14.47
CA ALA A 152 -16.24 33.59 -15.03
C ALA A 152 -17.06 34.59 -14.19
N ARG A 153 -17.05 34.46 -12.86
CA ARG A 153 -17.75 35.38 -11.95
C ARG A 153 -17.22 36.81 -12.06
N ARG A 154 -15.91 37.01 -12.18
CA ARG A 154 -15.32 38.35 -12.40
C ARG A 154 -15.80 38.98 -13.71
N LEU A 155 -15.87 38.20 -14.78
CA LEU A 155 -16.39 38.68 -16.07
C LEU A 155 -17.87 39.06 -15.97
N VAL A 156 -18.70 38.21 -15.37
CA VAL A 156 -20.13 38.50 -15.12
C VAL A 156 -20.30 39.79 -14.31
N ASN A 157 -19.49 39.97 -13.26
CA ASN A 157 -19.54 41.17 -12.42
C ASN A 157 -19.09 42.45 -13.14
N ALA A 158 -18.30 42.32 -14.22
CA ALA A 158 -17.87 43.43 -15.07
C ALA A 158 -18.89 43.81 -16.16
N LEU A 159 -19.92 42.99 -16.40
CA LEU A 159 -20.98 43.29 -17.38
C LEU A 159 -21.92 44.40 -16.90
N PRO A 160 -22.53 45.19 -17.81
CA PRO A 160 -23.61 46.11 -17.47
C PRO A 160 -24.79 45.40 -16.76
N PRO A 161 -25.57 46.09 -15.90
CA PRO A 161 -26.64 45.47 -15.11
C PRO A 161 -27.61 44.63 -15.94
N ARG A 162 -28.08 45.16 -17.08
CA ARG A 162 -29.00 44.46 -18.00
C ARG A 162 -28.44 43.16 -18.59
N GLU A 163 -27.12 43.09 -18.81
CA GLU A 163 -26.46 41.87 -19.32
C GLU A 163 -26.05 40.92 -18.19
N ARG A 164 -25.98 41.41 -16.95
CA ARG A 164 -25.68 40.60 -15.77
C ARG A 164 -26.90 39.82 -15.30
N GLU A 165 -28.11 40.37 -15.47
CA GLU A 165 -29.39 39.72 -15.16
C GLU A 165 -29.60 38.40 -15.92
N SER A 166 -29.04 38.26 -17.13
CA SER A 166 -29.09 36.98 -17.87
C SER A 166 -28.17 35.88 -17.33
N TYR A 167 -27.40 36.16 -16.27
CA TYR A 167 -26.51 35.20 -15.57
C TYR A 167 -26.83 35.04 -14.08
N ALA A 168 -27.90 35.67 -13.58
CA ALA A 168 -28.41 35.51 -12.22
C ALA A 168 -29.24 34.23 -12.12
#